data_AF-A0A843LTM4-F1
#
_entry.id   AF-A0A843LTM4-F1
#
_cell.length_a   1.000
_cell.length_b   1.000
_cell.length_c   1.000
_cell.angle_alpha   90.00
_cell.angle_beta   90.00
_cell.angle_gamma   90.00
#
_symmetry.space_group_name_H-M   'P 1'
#
loop_
_entity.id
_entity.type
_entity.pdbx_description
1 polymer ?
#
loop_
_entity_poly.entity_id
_entity_poly.type
_entity_poly.pdbx_seq_one_letter_code
_entity_poly.pdbx_strand_id
1 'polypeptide(L)' 'MQRLNCERFPCHSLDQDCSLCFCPFYPCGDGRTGGSEREGSWCCESCTIIHRPAVAGMILDCLMMGEAVADVWKRLEALL' A
#
# COMPACT_ATOMS: atom_id res chain seq x y z
N MET A 1 -0.34 -6.77 -15.92
CA MET A 1 -1.81 -6.94 -16.06
C MET A 1 -2.46 -5.59 -15.77
N GLN A 2 -2.84 -4.82 -16.80
CA GLN A 2 -3.50 -3.54 -16.56
C GLN A 2 -4.94 -3.83 -16.11
N ARG A 3 -5.33 -3.37 -14.92
CA ARG A 3 -6.70 -3.51 -14.40
C ARG A 3 -7.62 -2.52 -15.13
N LEU A 4 -7.96 -2.84 -16.37
CA LEU A 4 -8.82 -2.04 -17.27
C LEU A 4 -10.26 -1.84 -16.74
N ASN A 5 -10.67 -2.56 -15.68
CA ASN A 5 -12.02 -2.52 -15.14
C ASN A 5 -12.04 -2.36 -13.61
N CYS A 6 -11.30 -1.37 -13.08
CA CYS A 6 -11.46 -0.98 -11.68
C CYS A 6 -12.77 -0.18 -11.55
N GLU A 7 -13.76 -0.72 -10.84
CA GLU A 7 -15.04 -0.03 -10.56
C GLU A 7 -14.85 1.29 -9.79
N ARG A 8 -13.66 1.52 -9.22
CA ARG A 8 -13.26 2.78 -8.56
C ARG A 8 -12.46 3.72 -9.47
N PHE A 9 -12.33 3.44 -10.76
CA PHE A 9 -11.81 4.40 -11.73
C PHE A 9 -12.84 5.55 -11.87
N PRO A 10 -12.47 6.83 -11.69
CA PRO A 10 -11.15 7.44 -11.93
C PRO A 10 -10.32 7.76 -10.68
N CYS A 11 -10.56 7.16 -9.51
CA CYS A 11 -9.83 7.48 -8.27
C CYS A 11 -8.33 7.06 -8.26
N HIS A 12 -7.82 6.48 -9.37
CA HIS A 12 -6.43 6.09 -9.52
C HIS A 12 -5.83 6.74 -10.76
N SER A 13 -4.73 7.47 -10.57
CA SER A 13 -3.94 8.03 -11.67
C SER A 13 -3.22 6.91 -12.44
N LEU A 14 -2.98 7.10 -13.74
CA LEU A 14 -2.36 6.08 -14.61
C LEU A 14 -0.93 5.68 -14.19
N ASP A 15 -0.28 6.49 -13.34
CA ASP A 15 1.06 6.27 -12.81
C ASP A 15 1.11 5.44 -11.51
N GLN A 16 -0.06 5.09 -10.94
CA GLN A 16 -0.15 4.37 -9.67
C GLN A 16 -0.42 2.87 -9.88
N ASP A 17 0.25 2.01 -9.11
CA ASP A 17 -0.01 0.57 -9.06
C ASP A 17 -1.21 0.26 -8.14
N CYS A 18 -2.32 -0.19 -8.73
CA CYS A 18 -3.53 -0.52 -7.98
C CYS A 18 -3.68 -2.02 -7.74
N SER A 19 -2.60 -2.81 -7.73
CA SER A 19 -2.64 -4.27 -7.54
C SER A 19 -3.07 -4.68 -6.13
N LEU A 20 -2.93 -3.77 -5.16
CA LEU A 20 -3.48 -3.89 -3.81
C LEU A 20 -4.71 -2.99 -3.68
N CYS A 21 -5.90 -3.59 -3.55
CA CYS A 21 -7.15 -2.82 -3.36
C CYS A 21 -7.26 -2.18 -1.96
N PHE A 22 -6.51 -2.72 -0.99
CA PHE A 22 -6.45 -2.26 0.39
C PHE A 22 -5.00 -2.39 0.88
N CYS A 23 -4.56 -1.44 1.71
CA CYS A 23 -3.23 -1.50 2.32
C CYS A 23 -3.21 -2.60 3.40
N PRO A 24 -2.44 -3.69 3.23
CA PRO A 24 -2.40 -4.78 4.20
C PRO A 24 -1.84 -4.33 5.57
N PHE A 25 -1.19 -3.17 5.62
CA PHE A 25 -0.56 -2.62 6.81
C PHE A 25 -1.43 -1.62 7.56
N TYR A 26 -2.67 -1.36 7.14
CA TYR A 26 -3.51 -0.37 7.80
C TYR A 26 -4.05 -0.87 9.16
N PRO A 27 -4.03 -0.03 10.22
CA PRO A 27 -3.31 1.24 10.32
C PRO A 27 -1.82 1.00 10.59
N CYS A 28 -0.93 1.61 9.80
CA CYS A 28 0.51 1.40 9.95
C CYS A 28 1.14 2.36 10.97
N GLY A 29 0.49 3.50 11.25
CA GLY A 29 0.98 4.51 12.20
C GLY A 29 2.25 5.26 11.75
N ASP A 30 2.75 5.01 10.53
CA ASP A 30 4.01 5.58 10.04
C ASP A 30 3.79 6.78 9.11
N GLY A 31 4.12 7.97 9.61
CA GLY A 31 4.02 9.23 8.88
C GLY A 31 4.93 9.33 7.66
N ARG A 32 6.02 8.55 7.57
CA ARG A 32 6.91 8.52 6.39
C ARG A 32 6.19 8.04 5.14
N THR A 33 5.13 7.25 5.32
CA THR A 33 4.31 6.77 4.20
C THR A 33 3.40 7.84 3.61
N GLY A 34 3.25 8.99 4.27
CA GLY A 34 2.25 10.01 3.97
C GLY A 34 0.94 9.85 4.78
N GLY A 35 0.82 8.81 5.60
CA GLY A 35 -0.29 8.68 6.55
C GLY A 35 -0.21 9.70 7.70
N SER A 36 -1.35 10.04 8.29
CA SER A 36 -1.42 10.97 9.42
C SER A 36 -2.63 10.66 10.30
N GLU A 37 -2.58 11.05 11.57
CA GLU A 37 -3.74 10.96 12.45
C GLU A 37 -4.69 12.15 12.19
N ARG A 38 -5.98 11.86 11.98
CA ARG A 38 -7.05 12.86 11.83
C ARG A 38 -8.24 12.44 12.67
N GLU A 39 -8.70 13.35 13.54
CA GLU A 39 -9.88 13.14 14.39
C GLU A 39 -9.83 11.83 15.22
N GLY A 40 -8.64 11.42 15.67
CA GLY A 40 -8.43 10.19 16.45
C GLY A 40 -8.40 8.90 15.62
N SER A 41 -8.38 9.00 14.29
CA SER A 41 -8.27 7.87 13.37
C SER A 41 -7.07 8.02 12.44
N TRP A 42 -6.44 6.89 12.08
CA TRP A 42 -5.35 6.91 11.11
C TRP A 42 -5.88 7.15 9.69
N CYS A 43 -5.39 8.17 9.02
CA CYS A 43 -5.79 8.58 7.69
C CYS A 43 -4.64 8.33 6.69
N CYS A 44 -4.88 7.47 5.70
CA CYS A 44 -3.93 7.15 4.64
C CYS A 44 -4.21 7.90 3.32
N GLU A 45 -4.99 8.98 3.32
CA GLU A 45 -5.37 9.72 2.10
C GLU A 45 -4.16 10.17 1.26
N SER A 46 -3.07 10.58 1.90
CA SER A 46 -1.84 11.00 1.23
C SER A 46 -0.81 9.87 1.09
N CYS A 47 -1.18 8.63 1.41
CA CYS A 47 -0.27 7.49 1.37
C CYS A 47 -0.14 6.93 -0.06
N THR A 48 1.08 6.92 -0.59
CA THR A 48 1.36 6.43 -1.95
C THR A 48 2.21 5.16 -1.97
N ILE A 49 2.56 4.61 -0.79
CA ILE A 49 3.59 3.58 -0.71
C ILE A 49 3.21 2.28 -1.41
N ILE A 50 1.99 1.80 -1.22
CA ILE A 50 1.48 0.59 -1.85
C ILE A 50 1.19 0.78 -3.34
N HIS A 51 1.17 2.03 -3.80
CA HIS A 51 0.94 2.38 -5.20
C HIS A 51 2.24 2.48 -6.00
N ARG A 52 3.41 2.36 -5.35
CA ARG A 52 4.69 2.26 -6.05
C ARG A 52 4.83 0.85 -6.63
N PRO A 53 5.01 0.66 -7.95
CA PRO A 53 5.02 -0.67 -8.57
C PRO A 53 6.03 -1.65 -7.95
N ALA A 54 7.23 -1.17 -7.62
CA ALA A 54 8.26 -2.00 -6.97
C ALA A 54 7.85 -2.47 -5.57
N VAL A 55 7.15 -1.61 -4.82
CA VAL A 55 6.66 -1.93 -3.47
C VAL A 55 5.46 -2.88 -3.56
N ALA A 56 4.51 -2.60 -4.44
CA ALA A 56 3.34 -3.45 -4.67
C ALA A 56 3.75 -4.88 -5.06
N GLY A 57 4.72 -5.01 -5.98
CA GLY A 57 5.28 -6.30 -6.38
C GLY A 57 5.93 -7.05 -5.22
N MET A 58 6.82 -6.39 -4.46
CA MET A 58 7.46 -6.99 -3.29
C MET A 58 6.43 -7.49 -2.26
N ILE A 59 5.40 -6.69 -1.96
CA ILE A 59 4.35 -7.07 -1.01
C ILE A 59 3.61 -8.30 -1.51
N LEU A 60 3.18 -8.30 -2.77
CA LEU A 60 2.47 -9.43 -3.36
C LEU A 60 3.29 -10.71 -3.35
N ASP A 61 4.57 -10.63 -3.74
CA ASP A 61 5.48 -11.78 -3.75
C ASP A 61 5.64 -12.36 -2.33
N CYS A 62 5.91 -11.52 -1.33
CA CYS A 62 6.04 -11.95 0.06
C CYS A 62 4.74 -12.61 0.59
N LEU A 63 3.58 -12.00 0.32
CA LEU A 63 2.30 -12.56 0.77
C LEU A 63 1.97 -13.88 0.06
N MET A 64 2.29 -14.01 -1.23
CA MET A 64 2.11 -15.25 -2.00
C MET A 64 3.05 -16.37 -1.52
N MET A 65 4.24 -16.02 -1.02
CA MET A 65 5.15 -16.97 -0.37
C MET A 65 4.71 -17.37 1.04
N GLY A 66 3.61 -16.79 1.56
CA GLY A 66 3.08 -17.09 2.89
C GLY A 66 3.81 -16.37 4.03
N GLU A 67 4.57 -15.31 3.74
CA GLU A 67 5.15 -14.47 4.79
C GLU A 67 4.05 -13.74 5.57
N ALA A 68 4.24 -13.61 6.89
CA ALA A 68 3.30 -12.86 7.72
C ALA A 68 3.36 -11.37 7.38
N VAL A 69 2.19 -10.71 7.35
CA VAL A 69 2.06 -9.27 7.05
C VAL A 69 3.00 -8.41 7.90
N ALA A 70 3.19 -8.76 9.18
CA ALA A 70 4.09 -8.07 10.09
C ALA A 70 5.56 -8.13 9.66
N ASP A 71 6.01 -9.24 9.07
CA ASP A 71 7.39 -9.40 8.61
C ASP A 71 7.60 -8.70 7.26
N VAL A 72 6.59 -8.72 6.39
CA VAL A 72 6.60 -7.92 5.15
C VAL A 72 6.67 -6.42 5.48
N TRP A 73 5.96 -5.96 6.51
CA TRP A 73 6.05 -4.58 6.98
C TRP A 73 7.48 -4.22 7.42
N LYS A 74 8.14 -5.05 8.22
CA LYS A 74 9.54 -4.79 8.66
C LYS A 74 10.50 -4.64 7.48
N ARG A 75 10.31 -5.45 6.42
CA ARG A 75 11.10 -5.33 5.18
C ARG A 75 10.85 -3.99 4.50
N LEU A 76 9.58 -3.58 4.37
CA LEU A 76 9.21 -2.30 3.79
C LEU A 76 9.72 -1.12 4.61
N GLU A 77 9.63 -1.23 5.94
CA GLU A 77 10.08 -0.21 6.89
C GLU A 77 11.58 0.06 6.82
N ALA A 78 12.38 -0.97 6.51
CA ALA A 78 13.81 -0.83 6.28
C ALA A 78 14.15 -0.11 4.95
N LEU A 79 13.17 0.06 4.05
CA LEU A 79 13.31 0.72 2.75
C LEU A 79 12.68 2.13 2.71
N LEU A 80 12.10 2.56 3.83
CA LEU A 80 11.40 3.83 4.04
C LEU A 80 12.31 4.94 4.56
#